data_AF-A0A8T3VZ52-F1
#
_entry.id   AF-A0A8T3VZ52-F1
#
_cell.length_a   1.000
_cell.length_b   1.000
_cell.length_c   1.000
_cell.angle_alpha   90.00
_cell.angle_beta   90.00
_cell.angle_gamma   90.00
#
_symmetry.space_group_name_H-M   'P 1'
#
loop_
_entity.id
_entity.type
_entity.pdbx_description
1 polymer ?
#
loop_
_entity_poly.entity_id
_entity_poly.type
_entity_poly.pdbx_seq_one_letter_code
_entity_poly.pdbx_strand_id
1 'polypeptide(L)'
;MHKVTYVLLLSLMLASCVSAVDTSLDEYTDFMPENFVFEYNDHNSTTYEGDSGLRVAYVNNAFDNNSYFVPTEYVRGIAYATKGTFKFSEPILFCHGPLREWDGMYVATKFKFKNGTVIPYLGIEKNDLTNEQKKYFDDYKTQRSEYLMQEQEDAVEDLYDYETVRDSHRPRFSYYYGSGGSGVIYTPRNTYW
;
A
#
# COMPACT_ATOMS: atom_id res chain seq x y z
N MET A 1 21.19 -27.10 68.46
CA MET A 1 20.80 -25.68 68.52
C MET A 1 20.55 -25.20 67.10
N HIS A 2 19.30 -24.84 66.81
CA HIS A 2 18.88 -24.25 65.53
C HIS A 2 19.38 -22.81 65.38
N LYS A 3 19.64 -22.41 64.12
CA LYS A 3 19.42 -21.08 63.51
C LYS A 3 19.71 -21.24 62.01
N VAL A 4 18.69 -21.55 61.18
CA VAL A 4 17.73 -20.61 60.56
C VAL A 4 18.42 -19.66 59.57
N THR A 5 18.37 -20.08 58.30
CA THR A 5 17.91 -19.35 57.10
C THR A 5 18.42 -17.93 56.86
N TYR A 6 19.10 -17.69 55.73
CA TYR A 6 18.69 -16.72 54.70
C TYR A 6 19.28 -17.15 53.34
N VAL A 7 18.46 -17.88 52.59
CA VAL A 7 18.53 -17.95 51.13
C VAL A 7 17.78 -16.72 50.60
N LEU A 8 18.25 -16.18 49.47
CA LEU A 8 17.52 -15.51 48.39
C LEU A 8 18.04 -14.11 48.02
N LEU A 9 18.35 -14.04 46.71
CA LEU A 9 18.09 -12.92 45.82
C LEU A 9 18.96 -11.67 45.98
N LEU A 10 20.18 -11.76 45.46
CA LEU A 10 20.90 -10.57 44.99
C LEU A 10 21.37 -10.78 43.53
N SER A 11 20.44 -11.14 42.65
CA SER A 11 20.75 -11.35 41.23
C SER A 11 19.56 -10.99 40.33
N LEU A 12 19.07 -9.75 40.37
CA LEU A 12 18.06 -9.27 39.41
C LEU A 12 17.92 -7.75 39.45
N MET A 13 19.01 -7.01 39.17
CA MET A 13 18.94 -5.57 38.87
C MET A 13 19.93 -5.19 37.77
N LEU A 14 20.02 -6.01 36.72
CA LEU A 14 20.35 -5.50 35.39
C LEU A 14 19.09 -5.65 34.57
N ALA A 15 18.14 -4.73 34.82
CA ALA A 15 17.09 -4.44 33.85
C ALA A 15 17.82 -4.05 32.57
N SER A 16 17.91 -4.99 31.63
CA SER A 16 18.28 -4.71 30.26
C SER A 16 17.31 -3.64 29.80
N CYS A 17 17.80 -2.44 29.54
CA CYS A 17 17.06 -1.44 28.80
C CYS A 17 16.68 -2.08 27.47
N VAL A 18 15.45 -2.60 27.36
CA VAL A 18 14.83 -2.82 26.07
C VAL A 18 14.60 -1.42 25.53
N SER A 19 15.55 -0.93 24.74
CA SER A 19 15.25 0.16 23.84
C SER A 19 14.18 -0.36 22.89
N ALA A 20 12.98 0.22 22.97
CA ALA A 20 12.05 0.17 21.87
C ALA A 20 12.82 0.74 20.66
N VAL A 21 13.18 -0.15 19.73
CA VAL A 21 13.74 0.25 18.45
C VAL A 21 12.62 0.99 17.75
N ASP A 22 12.77 2.31 17.68
CA ASP A 22 11.96 3.17 16.84
C ASP A 22 12.37 2.85 15.40
N THR A 23 11.76 1.80 14.83
CA THR A 23 11.96 1.41 13.42
C THR A 23 11.43 2.57 12.58
N SER A 24 12.33 3.50 12.26
CA SER A 24 12.03 4.59 11.36
C SER A 24 11.60 4.02 10.02
N LEU A 25 10.54 4.57 9.42
CA LEU A 25 9.96 4.17 8.13
C LEU A 25 10.97 4.17 6.95
N ASP A 26 12.19 4.66 7.17
CA ASP A 26 13.26 4.81 6.18
C ASP A 26 14.49 3.95 6.48
N GLU A 27 14.50 3.17 7.56
CA GLU A 27 15.59 2.23 7.82
C GLU A 27 15.47 1.03 6.90
N TYR A 28 16.55 0.74 6.18
CA TYR A 28 16.62 -0.42 5.31
C TYR A 28 17.11 -1.64 6.09
N THR A 29 16.30 -2.69 6.08
CA THR A 29 16.63 -3.98 6.68
C THR A 29 16.83 -5.04 5.60
N ASP A 30 17.53 -6.12 5.96
CA ASP A 30 17.80 -7.22 5.05
C ASP A 30 16.54 -8.04 4.82
N PHE A 31 16.24 -8.29 3.55
CA PHE A 31 15.04 -8.98 3.11
C PHE A 31 15.40 -10.10 2.15
N MET A 32 15.15 -11.33 2.59
CA MET A 32 15.18 -12.52 1.75
C MET A 32 13.76 -13.10 1.74
N PRO A 33 12.95 -12.77 0.73
CA PRO A 33 11.57 -13.23 0.70
C PRO A 33 11.48 -14.74 0.54
N GLU A 34 10.69 -15.37 1.39
CA GLU A 34 10.31 -16.77 1.33
C GLU A 34 8.80 -16.89 1.22
N ASN A 35 8.35 -17.76 0.31
CA ASN A 35 6.95 -18.18 0.18
C ASN A 35 5.96 -17.01 0.04
N PHE A 36 5.95 -16.38 -1.13
CA PHE A 36 4.88 -15.42 -1.46
C PHE A 36 3.51 -16.13 -1.46
N VAL A 37 2.54 -15.46 -0.87
CA VAL A 37 1.11 -15.79 -0.97
C VAL A 37 0.41 -14.57 -1.57
N PHE A 38 -0.17 -14.75 -2.74
CA PHE A 38 -0.91 -13.73 -3.48
C PHE A 38 -2.40 -13.91 -3.17
N GLU A 39 -3.04 -12.85 -2.69
CA GLU A 39 -4.49 -12.82 -2.44
C GLU A 39 -5.18 -12.12 -3.61
N TYR A 40 -5.93 -12.90 -4.37
CA TYR A 40 -6.81 -12.43 -5.43
C TYR A 40 -8.23 -12.24 -4.89
N ASN A 41 -9.09 -11.56 -5.64
CA ASN A 41 -10.49 -11.33 -5.27
C ASN A 41 -11.29 -12.64 -5.03
N ASP A 42 -10.91 -13.73 -5.69
CA ASP A 42 -11.64 -15.00 -5.71
C ASP A 42 -10.86 -16.17 -5.08
N HIS A 43 -9.54 -16.06 -4.92
CA HIS A 43 -8.71 -17.14 -4.35
C HIS A 43 -7.35 -16.64 -3.85
N ASN A 44 -6.62 -17.53 -3.17
CA ASN A 44 -5.20 -17.31 -2.83
C ASN A 44 -4.32 -18.24 -3.65
N SER A 45 -3.17 -17.74 -4.09
CA SER A 45 -2.17 -18.51 -4.84
C SER A 45 -0.78 -18.34 -4.23
N THR A 46 0.09 -19.32 -4.46
CA THR A 46 1.54 -19.22 -4.15
C THR A 46 2.37 -18.92 -5.39
N THR A 47 1.70 -18.81 -6.53
CA THR A 47 2.30 -18.44 -7.82
C THR A 47 1.70 -17.12 -8.26
N TYR A 48 2.53 -16.25 -8.81
CA TYR A 48 2.04 -14.99 -9.38
C TYR A 48 1.37 -15.26 -10.72
N GLU A 49 0.08 -14.95 -10.81
CA GLU A 49 -0.78 -15.24 -11.98
C GLU A 49 -1.10 -13.99 -12.80
N GLY A 50 -0.48 -12.87 -12.46
CA GLY A 50 -0.79 -11.56 -13.04
C GLY A 50 -1.37 -10.62 -12.00
N ASP A 51 -1.76 -9.45 -12.48
CA ASP A 51 -2.24 -8.33 -11.67
C ASP A 51 -3.78 -8.30 -11.55
N SER A 52 -4.48 -8.94 -12.47
CA SER A 52 -5.93 -8.90 -12.54
C SER A 52 -6.54 -9.53 -11.28
N GLY A 53 -7.27 -8.73 -10.52
CA GLY A 53 -7.90 -9.15 -9.27
C GLY A 53 -6.94 -9.33 -8.10
N LEU A 54 -5.64 -9.01 -8.25
CA LEU A 54 -4.68 -9.06 -7.15
C LEU A 54 -4.97 -7.94 -6.15
N ARG A 55 -5.20 -8.33 -4.89
CA ARG A 55 -5.46 -7.39 -3.79
C ARG A 55 -4.20 -7.03 -3.03
N VAL A 56 -3.36 -8.03 -2.76
CA VAL A 56 -2.16 -7.92 -1.93
C VAL A 56 -1.29 -9.18 -2.10
N ALA A 57 -0.01 -9.09 -1.77
CA ALA A 57 0.78 -10.28 -1.44
C ALA A 57 1.28 -10.26 0.02
N TYR A 58 1.38 -11.44 0.62
CA TYR A 58 2.06 -11.68 1.89
C TYR A 58 3.34 -12.46 1.64
N VAL A 59 4.38 -12.17 2.41
CA VAL A 59 5.66 -12.84 2.26
C VAL A 59 6.41 -12.89 3.57
N ASN A 60 7.09 -14.00 3.84
CA ASN A 60 7.93 -14.14 5.02
C ASN A 60 9.34 -13.64 4.69
N ASN A 61 9.99 -12.97 5.63
CA ASN A 61 11.41 -12.69 5.53
C ASN A 61 12.22 -13.78 6.25
N ALA A 62 13.15 -14.41 5.55
CA ALA A 62 13.98 -15.47 6.13
C ALA A 62 14.86 -14.99 7.31
N PHE A 63 15.18 -13.70 7.37
CA PHE A 63 16.10 -13.15 8.38
C PHE A 63 15.46 -12.93 9.75
N ASP A 64 14.21 -12.46 9.79
CA ASP A 64 13.51 -12.13 11.03
C ASP A 64 12.27 -12.99 11.29
N ASN A 65 11.90 -13.86 10.34
CA ASN A 65 10.76 -14.75 10.41
C ASN A 65 9.40 -14.01 10.60
N ASN A 66 9.34 -12.73 10.22
CA ASN A 66 8.09 -11.97 10.18
C ASN A 66 7.43 -12.07 8.80
N SER A 67 6.10 -11.96 8.81
CA SER A 67 5.30 -11.83 7.58
C SER A 67 5.04 -10.36 7.28
N TYR A 68 5.21 -10.00 6.01
CA TYR A 68 5.04 -8.64 5.51
C TYR A 68 3.91 -8.58 4.48
N PHE A 69 3.08 -7.56 4.63
CA PHE A 69 2.13 -7.12 3.62
C PHE A 69 2.89 -6.38 2.52
N VAL A 70 2.68 -6.78 1.26
CA VAL A 70 3.26 -6.14 0.08
C VAL A 70 2.13 -5.60 -0.79
N PRO A 71 1.97 -4.27 -0.90
CA PRO A 71 0.99 -3.63 -1.76
C PRO A 71 1.17 -4.04 -3.24
N THR A 72 0.08 -4.07 -3.99
CA THR A 72 0.04 -4.49 -5.40
C THR A 72 1.08 -3.78 -6.27
N GLU A 73 1.32 -2.50 -6.06
CA GLU A 73 2.29 -1.71 -6.83
C GLU A 73 3.73 -2.15 -6.59
N TYR A 74 4.04 -2.62 -5.38
CA TYR A 74 5.32 -3.24 -5.07
C TYR A 74 5.41 -4.68 -5.56
N VAL A 75 4.30 -5.43 -5.56
CA VAL A 75 4.23 -6.75 -6.21
C VAL A 75 4.58 -6.63 -7.69
N ARG A 76 4.01 -5.66 -8.41
CA ARG A 76 4.38 -5.37 -9.81
C ARG A 76 5.85 -4.97 -9.96
N GLY A 77 6.37 -4.15 -9.05
CA GLY A 77 7.78 -3.78 -9.01
C GLY A 77 8.71 -4.97 -8.86
N ILE A 78 8.38 -5.90 -7.95
CA ILE A 78 9.10 -7.14 -7.73
C ILE A 78 8.97 -8.08 -8.93
N ALA A 79 7.79 -8.19 -9.52
CA ALA A 79 7.58 -8.96 -10.75
C ALA A 79 8.46 -8.40 -11.87
N TYR A 80 8.52 -7.09 -12.06
CA TYR A 80 9.42 -6.43 -13.01
C TYR A 80 10.89 -6.75 -12.74
N ALA A 81 11.33 -6.60 -11.49
CA ALA A 81 12.71 -6.83 -11.07
C ALA A 81 13.16 -8.30 -11.22
N THR A 82 12.24 -9.25 -11.03
CA THR A 82 12.50 -10.70 -11.03
C THR A 82 11.99 -11.41 -12.29
N LYS A 83 11.48 -10.66 -13.28
CA LYS A 83 10.83 -11.18 -14.49
C LYS A 83 9.68 -12.16 -14.18
N GLY A 84 8.88 -11.83 -13.17
CA GLY A 84 7.72 -12.59 -12.72
C GLY A 84 8.04 -13.83 -11.88
N THR A 85 9.31 -14.10 -11.57
CA THR A 85 9.69 -15.32 -10.84
C THR A 85 9.57 -15.18 -9.32
N PHE A 86 9.59 -13.95 -8.80
CA PHE A 86 9.61 -13.66 -7.35
C PHE A 86 10.77 -14.33 -6.62
N LYS A 87 11.84 -14.68 -7.35
CA LYS A 87 13.05 -15.30 -6.80
C LYS A 87 14.21 -14.32 -6.91
N PHE A 88 14.86 -14.06 -5.78
CA PHE A 88 16.07 -13.26 -5.72
C PHE A 88 17.28 -14.17 -5.54
N SER A 89 18.36 -13.91 -6.28
CA SER A 89 19.61 -14.67 -6.13
C SER A 89 20.40 -14.29 -4.87
N GLU A 90 20.11 -13.11 -4.33
CA GLU A 90 20.74 -12.53 -3.15
C GLU A 90 19.71 -11.76 -2.32
N PRO A 91 19.96 -11.54 -1.02
CA PRO A 91 19.14 -10.66 -0.20
C PRO A 91 18.99 -9.28 -0.85
N ILE A 92 17.79 -8.72 -0.78
CA ILE A 92 17.55 -7.31 -1.09
C ILE A 92 17.41 -6.52 0.22
N LEU A 93 17.19 -5.23 0.09
CA LEU A 93 16.90 -4.33 1.19
C LEU A 93 15.49 -3.80 1.04
N PHE A 94 14.78 -3.69 2.15
CA PHE A 94 13.46 -3.08 2.17
C PHE A 94 13.28 -2.18 3.39
N CYS A 95 12.31 -1.28 3.30
CA CYS A 95 11.79 -0.58 4.47
C CYS A 95 10.42 -1.17 4.79
N HIS A 96 10.08 -1.20 6.08
CA HIS A 96 8.76 -1.58 6.53
C HIS A 96 8.27 -0.65 7.63
N GLY A 97 6.95 -0.55 7.76
CA GLY A 97 6.29 0.17 8.84
C GLY A 97 5.13 -0.64 9.40
N PRO A 98 4.58 -0.27 10.57
CA PRO A 98 3.35 -0.88 11.05
C PRO A 98 2.21 -0.58 10.05
N LEU A 99 1.46 -1.60 9.62
CA LEU A 99 0.28 -1.41 8.78
C LEU A 99 -0.81 -0.65 9.55
N ARG A 100 -0.94 -0.98 10.84
CA ARG A 100 -1.76 -0.29 11.84
C ARG A 100 -1.01 -0.34 13.17
N GLU A 101 -1.10 0.72 13.97
CA GLU A 101 -0.28 0.89 15.19
C GLU A 101 -0.41 -0.26 16.20
N TRP A 102 -1.51 -1.03 16.20
CA TRP A 102 -1.80 -2.04 17.24
C TRP A 102 -1.93 -3.48 16.73
N ASP A 103 -1.79 -3.73 15.43
CA ASP A 103 -2.15 -5.03 14.81
C ASP A 103 -0.95 -5.97 14.62
N GLY A 104 0.27 -5.52 14.94
CA GLY A 104 1.50 -6.32 14.81
C GLY A 104 1.88 -6.72 13.38
N MET A 105 1.12 -6.28 12.38
CA MET A 105 1.40 -6.51 10.96
C MET A 105 2.24 -5.39 10.38
N TYR A 106 3.23 -5.77 9.57
CA TYR A 106 4.13 -4.83 8.89
C TYR A 106 3.80 -4.72 7.41
N VAL A 107 3.81 -3.50 6.89
CA VAL A 107 3.73 -3.20 5.46
C VAL A 107 5.11 -2.90 4.92
N ALA A 108 5.48 -3.54 3.81
CA ALA A 108 6.67 -3.20 3.06
C ALA A 108 6.44 -1.91 2.26
N THR A 109 7.29 -0.92 2.46
CA THR A 109 7.08 0.44 1.95
C THR A 109 8.09 0.85 0.89
N LYS A 110 9.27 0.21 0.79
CA LYS A 110 10.32 0.50 -0.19
C LYS A 110 11.19 -0.73 -0.41
N PHE A 111 11.76 -0.89 -1.61
CA PHE A 111 12.65 -2.00 -1.95
C PHE A 111 13.84 -1.52 -2.78
N LYS A 112 15.03 -2.08 -2.54
CA LYS A 112 16.22 -1.87 -3.37
C LYS A 112 17.16 -3.07 -3.31
N PHE A 113 17.91 -3.29 -4.38
CA PHE A 113 19.01 -4.26 -4.38
C PHE A 113 20.17 -3.78 -3.48
N LYS A 114 21.03 -4.71 -3.06
CA LYS A 114 22.22 -4.40 -2.25
C LYS A 114 23.19 -3.44 -2.95
N ASN A 115 23.20 -3.42 -4.29
CA ASN A 115 23.98 -2.47 -5.08
C ASN A 115 23.40 -1.03 -5.10
N GLY A 116 22.28 -0.78 -4.41
CA GLY A 116 21.60 0.51 -4.32
C GLY A 116 20.54 0.76 -5.39
N THR A 117 20.39 -0.13 -6.38
CA THR A 117 19.35 0.00 -7.41
C THR A 117 17.96 -0.16 -6.79
N VAL A 118 17.11 0.85 -6.96
CA VAL A 118 15.74 0.83 -6.42
C VAL A 118 14.85 -0.09 -7.25
N ILE A 119 14.09 -0.96 -6.58
CA ILE A 119 13.01 -1.71 -7.22
C ILE A 119 11.83 -0.73 -7.36
N PRO A 120 11.37 -0.46 -8.58
CA PRO A 120 10.43 0.63 -8.81
C PRO A 120 9.05 0.28 -8.24
N TYR A 121 8.46 1.23 -7.53
CA TYR A 121 7.02 1.23 -7.26
C TYR A 121 6.27 1.46 -8.58
N LEU A 122 5.39 0.52 -8.98
CA LEU A 122 4.63 0.57 -10.23
C LEU A 122 3.14 0.81 -9.94
N GLY A 123 2.82 2.04 -9.54
CA GLY A 123 1.45 2.50 -9.32
C GLY A 123 0.77 3.01 -10.59
N ILE A 124 -0.54 2.85 -10.66
CA ILE A 124 -1.35 3.27 -11.82
C ILE A 124 -1.35 4.80 -12.00
N GLU A 125 -1.14 5.55 -10.92
CA GLU A 125 -1.06 7.00 -10.85
C GLU A 125 0.22 7.57 -11.51
N LYS A 126 1.26 6.74 -11.70
CA LYS A 126 2.52 7.22 -12.29
C LYS A 126 2.41 7.55 -13.78
N ASN A 127 2.84 8.76 -14.13
CA ASN A 127 2.81 9.28 -15.50
C ASN A 127 4.02 8.82 -16.34
N ASP A 128 5.10 8.40 -15.71
CA ASP A 128 6.42 8.17 -16.31
C ASP A 128 6.77 6.68 -16.49
N LEU A 129 5.78 5.79 -16.42
CA LEU A 129 6.00 4.35 -16.61
C LEU A 129 6.47 4.03 -18.04
N THR A 130 7.54 3.23 -18.14
CA THR A 130 8.05 2.73 -19.41
C THR A 130 7.13 1.66 -20.01
N ASN A 131 7.26 1.40 -21.30
CA ASN A 131 6.49 0.34 -21.97
C ASN A 131 6.80 -1.05 -21.42
N GLU A 132 7.99 -1.27 -20.83
CA GLU A 132 8.33 -2.54 -20.20
C GLU A 132 7.65 -2.69 -18.84
N GLN A 133 7.61 -1.63 -18.04
CA GLN A 133 6.91 -1.62 -16.75
C GLN A 133 5.40 -1.82 -16.92
N LYS A 134 4.81 -1.20 -17.96
CA LYS A 134 3.38 -1.35 -18.28
C LYS A 134 2.96 -2.79 -18.60
N LYS A 135 3.89 -3.68 -18.96
CA LYS A 135 3.57 -5.10 -19.22
C LYS A 135 3.22 -5.90 -17.96
N TYR A 136 3.50 -5.36 -16.77
CA TYR A 136 3.18 -5.99 -15.49
C TYR A 136 1.82 -5.54 -14.95
N PHE A 137 1.05 -4.85 -15.78
CA PHE A 137 -0.36 -4.58 -15.58
C PHE A 137 -1.11 -5.38 -16.64
N ASP A 138 -2.08 -6.20 -16.23
CA ASP A 138 -2.81 -7.04 -17.17
C ASP A 138 -3.68 -6.20 -18.12
N ASP A 139 -4.22 -5.07 -17.64
CA ASP A 139 -4.97 -4.11 -18.46
C ASP A 139 -4.62 -2.65 -18.12
N TYR A 140 -3.36 -2.28 -18.37
CA TYR A 140 -2.87 -0.93 -18.05
C TYR A 140 -3.74 0.20 -18.62
N LYS A 141 -4.19 0.07 -19.88
CA LYS A 141 -4.87 1.17 -20.57
C LYS A 141 -6.25 1.44 -19.98
N THR A 142 -7.02 0.39 -19.71
CA THR A 142 -8.34 0.52 -19.10
C THR A 142 -8.20 1.01 -17.68
N GLN A 143 -7.36 0.37 -16.85
CA GLN A 143 -7.12 0.78 -15.46
C GLN A 143 -6.69 2.26 -15.37
N ARG A 144 -5.81 2.70 -16.28
CA ARG A 144 -5.34 4.09 -16.29
C ARG A 144 -6.43 5.07 -16.74
N SER A 145 -7.27 4.68 -17.68
CA SER A 145 -8.40 5.49 -18.11
C SER A 145 -9.42 5.65 -16.98
N GLU A 146 -9.73 4.56 -16.28
CA GLU A 146 -10.64 4.56 -15.13
C GLU A 146 -10.09 5.43 -13.99
N TYR A 147 -8.81 5.28 -13.66
CA TYR A 147 -8.14 6.12 -12.66
C TYR A 147 -8.24 7.62 -13.00
N LEU A 148 -7.96 8.00 -14.24
CA LEU A 148 -8.04 9.40 -14.68
C LEU A 148 -9.47 9.95 -14.71
N MET A 149 -10.46 9.10 -15.03
CA MET A 149 -11.87 9.49 -14.95
C MET A 149 -12.28 9.76 -13.50
N GLN A 150 -11.90 8.86 -12.58
CA GLN A 150 -12.19 9.03 -11.16
C GLN A 150 -11.53 10.29 -10.58
N GLU A 151 -10.25 10.55 -10.91
CA GLU A 151 -9.55 11.76 -10.48
C GLU A 151 -10.26 13.05 -10.97
N GLN A 152 -10.84 13.01 -12.18
CA GLN A 152 -11.65 14.12 -12.70
C GLN A 152 -12.99 14.26 -11.98
N GLU A 153 -13.65 13.14 -11.65
CA GLU A 153 -14.91 13.13 -10.90
C GLU A 153 -14.71 13.72 -9.49
N ASP A 154 -13.68 13.27 -8.78
CA ASP A 154 -13.34 13.75 -7.43
C ASP A 154 -13.02 15.25 -7.45
N ALA A 155 -12.24 15.72 -8.44
CA ALA A 155 -11.92 17.14 -8.58
C ALA A 155 -13.15 18.00 -8.90
N VAL A 156 -14.13 17.45 -9.62
CA VAL A 156 -15.39 18.12 -9.91
C VAL A 156 -16.28 18.17 -8.67
N GLU A 157 -16.36 17.09 -7.89
CA GLU A 157 -17.09 17.03 -6.62
C GLU A 157 -16.54 18.06 -5.62
N ASP A 158 -15.22 18.13 -5.45
CA ASP A 158 -14.56 19.13 -4.60
C ASP A 158 -14.90 20.57 -5.00
N LEU A 159 -15.00 20.84 -6.31
CA LEU A 159 -15.40 22.15 -6.82
C LEU A 159 -16.87 22.45 -6.48
N TYR A 160 -17.77 21.48 -6.63
CA TYR A 160 -19.18 21.62 -6.26
C TYR A 160 -19.37 21.87 -4.76
N ASP A 161 -18.64 21.15 -3.92
CA ASP A 161 -18.68 21.32 -2.47
C ASP A 161 -18.15 22.70 -2.07
N TYR A 162 -17.06 23.16 -2.69
CA TYR A 162 -16.55 24.50 -2.46
C TYR A 162 -17.55 25.59 -2.91
N GLU A 163 -18.18 25.45 -4.07
CA GLU A 163 -19.17 26.42 -4.56
C GLU A 163 -20.47 26.39 -3.75
N THR A 164 -20.96 25.23 -3.31
CA THR A 164 -22.17 25.11 -2.49
C THR A 164 -21.97 25.65 -1.07
N VAL A 165 -20.78 25.48 -0.48
CA VAL A 165 -20.42 26.08 0.81
C VAL A 165 -20.28 27.61 0.70
N ARG A 166 -19.80 28.12 -0.43
CA ARG A 166 -19.64 29.56 -0.65
C ARG A 166 -20.93 30.29 -1.03
N ASP A 167 -21.88 29.60 -1.66
CA ASP A 167 -23.03 30.24 -2.35
C ASP A 167 -24.39 29.77 -1.80
N SER A 168 -24.55 29.77 -0.48
CA SER A 168 -25.81 29.47 0.24
C SER A 168 -27.01 30.37 -0.11
N HIS A 169 -26.89 31.27 -1.10
CA HIS A 169 -27.88 32.28 -1.47
C HIS A 169 -28.24 32.34 -2.97
N ARG A 170 -27.82 31.39 -3.82
CA ARG A 170 -28.06 31.45 -5.28
C ARG A 170 -28.63 30.17 -5.91
N PRO A 171 -29.20 30.25 -7.14
CA PRO A 171 -29.92 29.14 -7.78
C PRO A 171 -29.06 27.89 -7.93
N ARG A 172 -29.64 26.72 -7.69
CA ARG A 172 -28.92 25.44 -7.71
C ARG A 172 -28.78 24.93 -9.14
N PHE A 173 -27.54 24.73 -9.55
CA PHE A 173 -27.18 23.93 -10.72
C PHE A 173 -26.73 22.57 -10.23
N SER A 174 -27.23 21.50 -10.86
CA SER A 174 -26.81 20.13 -10.58
C SER A 174 -26.25 19.56 -11.87
N TYR A 175 -25.04 19.02 -11.82
CA TYR A 175 -24.41 18.41 -13.00
C TYR A 175 -24.47 16.91 -12.87
N TYR A 176 -24.67 16.22 -13.99
CA TYR A 176 -24.62 14.77 -14.02
C TYR A 176 -23.73 14.31 -15.16
N TYR A 177 -23.06 13.19 -14.93
CA TYR A 177 -22.24 12.49 -15.90
C TYR A 177 -22.52 10.99 -15.78
N GLY A 178 -22.66 10.30 -16.91
CA GLY A 178 -22.84 8.86 -16.95
C GLY A 178 -22.67 8.30 -18.36
N SER A 179 -22.82 6.99 -18.52
CA SER A 179 -22.65 6.29 -19.80
C SER A 179 -23.57 6.79 -20.93
N GLY A 180 -24.59 7.59 -20.61
CA GLY A 180 -25.49 8.26 -21.57
C GLY A 180 -25.11 9.71 -21.93
N GLY A 181 -23.99 10.24 -21.45
CA GLY A 181 -23.53 11.61 -21.69
C GLY A 181 -23.52 12.49 -20.43
N SER A 182 -23.23 13.78 -20.61
CA SER A 182 -23.16 14.78 -19.54
C SER A 182 -24.13 15.93 -19.76
N GLY A 183 -24.57 16.55 -18.66
CA GLY A 183 -25.49 17.67 -18.75
C GLY A 183 -25.61 18.48 -17.46
N VAL A 184 -26.10 19.70 -17.62
CA VAL A 184 -26.43 20.62 -16.51
C VAL A 184 -27.94 20.59 -16.31
N ILE A 185 -28.38 20.21 -15.11
CA ILE A 185 -29.77 20.38 -14.66
C ILE A 185 -29.85 21.74 -13.96
N TYR A 186 -30.63 22.63 -14.55
CA TYR A 186 -31.05 23.86 -13.89
C TYR A 186 -32.27 23.57 -13.03
N THR A 187 -32.16 23.80 -11.71
CA THR A 187 -33.32 23.75 -10.82
C THR A 187 -33.74 25.17 -10.48
N PRO A 188 -34.77 25.74 -11.15
CA PRO A 188 -35.28 27.05 -10.78
C PRO A 188 -35.80 27.05 -9.34
N ARG A 189 -35.65 28.18 -8.67
CA ARG A 189 -36.16 28.40 -7.32
C ARG A 189 -37.68 28.32 -7.37
N ASN A 190 -38.29 27.35 -6.68
CA ASN A 190 -39.73 27.28 -6.54
C ASN A 190 -40.16 28.33 -5.50
N THR A 191 -40.35 29.58 -5.93
CA THR A 191 -40.99 30.62 -5.11
C THR A 191 -42.51 30.44 -5.23
N TYR A 192 -43.06 29.57 -4.39
CA TYR A 192 -44.43 29.71 -3.90
C TYR A 192 -44.33 30.19 -2.46
N TRP A 193 -44.44 31.51 -2.25
CA TRP A 193 -45.06 32.21 -1.12
C TRP A 193 -45.13 33.70 -1.49
#